data_AF-A0A7S2QN27-F1
#
_entry.id   AF-A0A7S2QN27-F1
#
_cell.length_a   1.000
_cell.length_b   1.000
_cell.length_c   1.000
_cell.angle_alpha   90.00
_cell.angle_beta   90.00
_cell.angle_gamma   90.00
#
_symmetry.space_group_name_H-M   'P 1'
#
loop_
_entity.id
_entity.type
_entity.pdbx_description
1 polymer ?
#
loop_
_entity_poly.entity_id
_entity_poly.type
_entity_poly.pdbx_seq_one_letter_code
_entity_poly.pdbx_strand_id
1 'polypeptide(L)'
;AAVTRLASGDLKVVIVGNNGRIPAQCSPCDCRGYPTDHGETAAIRQIEDARSVDWPNTIFATSLSPCVMCTRSLEALHAKGLKGLVIAESSSFQGPEARLDALPNFSVVRLTQPTIVGIMQTFARRYPWDWAADIGEVPPKETARQELFLHARAKGAKWLAARAPGEAAVVGPSGEVLAVAEDGREASGGNPCHAAAICA
;
A
#
# COMPACT_ATOMS: atom_id res chain seq x y z
N ALA A 1 3.64 7.26 12.24
CA ALA A 1 3.32 7.09 13.67
C ALA A 1 1.85 7.37 13.90
N ALA A 2 1.24 6.83 14.96
CA ALA A 2 -0.09 7.25 15.40
C ALA A 2 -0.05 7.70 16.86
N VAL A 3 -0.79 8.76 17.14
CA VAL A 3 -0.80 9.45 18.43
C VAL A 3 -2.24 9.56 18.89
N THR A 4 -2.51 9.12 20.12
CA THR A 4 -3.82 9.18 20.75
C THR A 4 -3.84 10.27 21.81
N ARG A 5 -4.92 11.05 21.84
CA ARG A 5 -5.20 11.97 22.93
C ARG A 5 -5.86 11.22 24.08
N LEU A 6 -5.24 11.24 25.25
CA LEU A 6 -5.76 10.62 26.47
C LEU A 6 -6.87 11.48 27.09
N ALA A 7 -7.64 10.88 28.01
CA ALA A 7 -8.68 11.59 28.76
C ALA A 7 -8.12 12.76 29.59
N SER A 8 -6.86 12.68 30.05
CA SER A 8 -6.15 13.77 30.73
C SER A 8 -5.87 14.97 29.81
N GLY A 9 -5.96 14.79 28.49
CA GLY A 9 -5.54 15.75 27.47
C GLY A 9 -4.13 15.53 26.95
N ASP A 10 -3.34 14.66 27.57
CA ASP A 10 -1.98 14.33 27.13
C ASP A 10 -1.98 13.57 25.81
N LEU A 11 -0.88 13.68 25.07
CA LEU A 11 -0.66 12.93 23.85
C LEU A 11 0.21 11.70 24.14
N LYS A 12 -0.25 10.53 23.69
CA LYS A 12 0.48 9.27 23.79
C LYS A 12 0.80 8.77 22.38
N VAL A 13 2.08 8.52 22.11
CA VAL A 13 2.48 7.79 20.91
C VAL A 13 2.06 6.33 21.09
N VAL A 14 1.24 5.81 20.17
CA VAL A 14 0.76 4.43 20.20
C VAL A 14 1.62 3.52 19.35
N ILE A 15 2.02 3.98 18.17
CA ILE A 15 2.83 3.22 17.22
C ILE A 15 3.81 4.14 16.49
N VAL A 16 4.99 3.59 16.18
CA VAL A 16 6.01 4.27 15.37
C VAL A 16 6.53 3.29 14.34
N GLY A 17 6.51 3.69 13.09
CA GLY A 17 7.09 2.93 11.99
C GLY A 17 8.13 3.76 11.28
N ASN A 18 9.21 3.11 10.89
CA ASN A 18 10.24 3.68 10.03
C ASN A 18 10.21 2.94 8.70
N ASN A 19 10.60 3.62 7.63
CA ASN A 19 10.71 2.97 6.33
C ASN A 19 11.80 1.89 6.42
N GLY A 20 11.39 0.63 6.25
CA GLY A 20 12.26 -0.55 6.22
C GLY A 20 12.41 -1.15 4.81
N ARG A 21 11.77 -0.54 3.80
CA ARG A 21 11.84 -0.99 2.41
C ARG A 21 13.27 -0.96 1.88
N ILE A 22 14.03 0.05 2.29
CA ILE A 22 15.47 0.14 2.04
C ILE A 22 16.18 -0.18 3.37
N PRO A 23 16.52 -1.46 3.61
CA PRO A 23 17.11 -1.85 4.87
C PRO A 23 18.50 -1.23 5.00
N ALA A 24 18.91 -0.94 6.23
CA ALA A 24 20.31 -0.66 6.50
C ALA A 24 21.16 -1.84 6.02
N GLN A 25 22.36 -1.57 5.48
CA GLN A 25 23.34 -2.62 5.24
C GLN A 25 23.79 -3.16 6.61
N CYS A 26 23.21 -4.27 7.05
CA CYS A 26 23.61 -4.95 8.27
C CYS A 26 24.28 -6.28 7.92
N SER A 27 25.47 -6.51 8.49
CA SER A 27 26.08 -7.84 8.62
C SER A 27 26.22 -8.11 10.12
N PRO A 28 25.81 -9.27 10.66
CA PRO A 28 25.54 -10.55 9.99
C PRO A 28 24.05 -10.86 9.75
N CYS A 29 23.14 -9.92 10.01
CA CYS A 29 21.69 -10.14 9.86
C CYS A 29 21.25 -10.02 8.39
N ASP A 30 20.50 -11.02 7.91
CA ASP A 30 19.80 -11.02 6.62
C ASP A 30 18.70 -9.93 6.62
N CYS A 31 19.12 -8.67 6.48
CA CYS A 31 18.25 -7.50 6.46
C CYS A 31 17.59 -7.38 5.08
N ARG A 32 16.55 -8.19 4.83
CA ARG A 32 15.71 -8.09 3.63
C ARG A 32 14.72 -6.94 3.75
N GLY A 33 14.76 -6.03 2.78
CA GLY A 33 13.73 -5.01 2.59
C GLY A 33 12.48 -5.62 1.97
N TYR A 34 11.31 -5.26 2.47
CA TYR A 34 10.04 -5.68 1.88
C TYR A 34 9.42 -4.55 1.06
N PRO A 35 8.90 -4.83 -0.16
CA PRO A 35 8.29 -3.79 -1.01
C PRO A 35 7.14 -3.02 -0.35
N THR A 36 6.52 -3.61 0.66
CA THR A 36 5.39 -3.05 1.40
C THR A 36 5.79 -2.33 2.68
N ASP A 37 7.08 -2.26 3.05
CA ASP A 37 7.53 -1.78 4.37
C ASP A 37 7.88 -0.29 4.40
N HIS A 38 6.88 0.52 4.03
CA HIS A 38 6.92 1.99 4.15
C HIS A 38 6.74 2.44 5.59
N GLY A 39 7.07 3.69 5.90
CA GLY A 39 6.94 4.20 7.27
C GLY A 39 5.54 4.05 7.87
N GLU A 40 4.48 4.25 7.07
CA GLU A 40 3.10 4.08 7.51
C GLU A 40 2.72 2.62 7.71
N THR A 41 3.05 1.75 6.75
CA THR A 41 2.72 0.32 6.84
C THR A 41 3.56 -0.39 7.89
N ALA A 42 4.82 0.01 8.08
CA ALA A 42 5.67 -0.42 9.20
C ALA A 42 5.04 -0.04 10.54
N ALA A 43 4.47 1.17 10.66
CA ALA A 43 3.78 1.58 11.88
C ALA A 43 2.52 0.74 12.10
N ILE A 44 1.73 0.51 11.05
CA ILE A 44 0.50 -0.30 11.11
C ILE A 44 0.82 -1.75 11.46
N ARG A 45 1.93 -2.30 10.97
CA ARG A 45 2.35 -3.68 11.26
C ARG A 45 2.68 -3.91 12.73
N GLN A 46 3.00 -2.86 13.49
CA GLN A 46 3.20 -2.97 14.94
C GLN A 46 1.89 -3.10 15.72
N ILE A 47 0.73 -2.94 15.07
CA ILE A 47 -0.57 -3.11 15.72
C ILE A 47 -0.92 -4.59 15.75
N GLU A 48 -0.79 -5.22 16.92
CA GLU A 48 -1.17 -6.62 17.13
C GLU A 48 -2.69 -6.83 17.06
N ASP A 49 -3.47 -5.93 17.69
CA ASP A 49 -4.92 -5.93 17.64
C ASP A 49 -5.45 -4.53 17.30
N ALA A 50 -5.99 -4.37 16.10
CA ALA A 50 -6.55 -3.09 15.66
C ALA A 50 -7.73 -2.62 16.53
N ARG A 51 -8.37 -3.48 17.32
CA ARG A 51 -9.47 -3.11 18.24
C ARG A 51 -8.96 -2.46 19.53
N SER A 52 -7.68 -2.64 19.86
CA SER A 52 -7.09 -2.07 21.09
C SER A 52 -6.72 -0.59 20.97
N VAL A 53 -6.82 -0.02 19.76
CA VAL A 53 -6.50 1.38 19.49
C VAL A 53 -7.79 2.21 19.53
N ASP A 54 -7.77 3.29 20.31
CA ASP A 54 -8.85 4.28 20.36
C ASP A 54 -8.81 5.19 19.12
N TRP A 55 -9.19 4.63 17.97
CA TRP A 55 -9.16 5.31 16.68
C TRP A 55 -9.87 6.67 16.66
N PRO A 56 -11.07 6.84 17.28
CA PRO A 56 -11.75 8.13 17.35
C PRO A 56 -10.93 9.27 17.97
N ASN A 57 -9.99 8.95 18.87
CA ASN A 57 -9.09 9.92 19.52
C ASN A 57 -7.65 9.84 19.00
N THR A 58 -7.43 9.13 17.90
CA THR A 58 -6.11 8.92 17.30
C THR A 58 -5.97 9.72 16.01
N ILE A 59 -4.77 10.28 15.82
CA ILE A 59 -4.34 10.92 14.58
C ILE A 59 -3.09 10.20 14.07
N PHE A 60 -3.02 9.99 12.77
CA PHE A 60 -1.82 9.45 12.15
C PHE A 60 -0.89 10.59 11.72
N ALA A 61 0.41 10.37 11.78
CA ALA A 61 1.42 11.31 11.32
C ALA A 61 2.44 10.59 10.43
N THR A 62 2.75 11.19 9.28
CA THR A 62 3.74 10.70 8.34
C THR A 62 4.71 11.81 7.93
N SER A 63 5.96 11.45 7.68
CA SER A 63 6.99 12.41 7.27
C SER A 63 6.81 12.87 5.82
N LEU A 64 6.31 12.01 4.95
CA LEU A 64 6.16 12.27 3.52
C LEU A 64 4.71 11.96 3.12
N SER A 65 4.17 12.66 2.11
CA SER A 65 2.84 12.36 1.56
C SER A 65 2.69 10.87 1.27
N PRO A 66 1.64 10.20 1.78
CA PRO A 66 1.54 8.75 1.71
C PRO A 66 1.33 8.28 0.27
N CYS A 67 2.06 7.24 -0.16
CA CYS A 67 1.83 6.61 -1.47
C CYS A 67 0.45 5.93 -1.52
N VAL A 68 0.03 5.44 -2.70
CA VAL A 68 -1.28 4.82 -2.87
C VAL A 68 -1.56 3.69 -1.88
N MET A 69 -0.59 2.84 -1.58
CA MET A 69 -0.73 1.74 -0.62
C MET A 69 -0.97 2.28 0.81
N CYS A 70 -0.17 3.25 1.24
CA CYS A 70 -0.30 3.86 2.56
C CYS A 70 -1.63 4.64 2.68
N THR A 71 -2.03 5.37 1.63
CA THR A 71 -3.33 6.04 1.56
C THR A 71 -4.49 5.07 1.75
N ARG A 72 -4.48 3.93 1.05
CA ARG A 72 -5.52 2.89 1.20
C ARG A 72 -5.53 2.28 2.60
N SER A 73 -4.35 2.12 3.20
CA SER A 73 -4.23 1.62 4.58
C SER A 73 -4.87 2.61 5.57
N LEU A 74 -4.65 3.91 5.38
CA LEU A 74 -5.27 4.96 6.19
C LEU A 74 -6.80 5.05 5.98
N GLU A 75 -7.30 4.89 4.75
CA GLU A 75 -8.75 4.75 4.48
C GLU A 75 -9.35 3.58 5.28
N ALA A 76 -8.66 2.44 5.34
CA ALA A 76 -9.10 1.28 6.12
C ALA A 76 -9.11 1.55 7.64
N LEU A 77 -8.17 2.35 8.16
CA LEU A 77 -8.18 2.80 9.56
C LEU A 77 -9.27 3.84 9.83
N HIS A 78 -9.60 4.69 8.85
CA HIS A 78 -10.72 5.62 8.96
C HIS A 78 -12.05 4.89 9.17
N ALA A 79 -12.26 3.76 8.47
CA ALA A 79 -13.42 2.89 8.70
C ALA A 79 -13.50 2.33 10.15
N LYS A 80 -12.41 2.37 10.92
CA LYS A 80 -12.35 2.00 12.34
C LYS A 80 -12.48 3.20 13.28
N GLY A 81 -12.51 4.42 12.75
CA GLY A 81 -12.72 5.66 13.49
C GLY A 81 -11.56 6.65 13.43
N LEU A 82 -10.47 6.40 12.69
CA LEU A 82 -9.37 7.35 12.55
C LEU A 82 -9.88 8.64 11.89
N LYS A 83 -9.60 9.80 12.48
CA LYS A 83 -10.20 11.09 12.04
C LYS A 83 -9.23 12.07 11.41
N GLY A 84 -7.94 11.75 11.34
CA GLY A 84 -7.03 12.65 10.67
C GLY A 84 -5.62 12.15 10.44
N LEU A 85 -4.94 12.91 9.61
CA LEU A 85 -3.57 12.70 9.18
C LEU A 85 -2.80 14.02 9.25
N VAL A 86 -1.59 13.97 9.78
CA VAL A 86 -0.59 15.03 9.66
C VAL A 86 0.48 14.56 8.68
N ILE A 87 0.76 15.38 7.68
CA ILE A 87 1.81 15.15 6.68
C ILE A 87 2.89 16.22 6.88
N ALA A 88 4.11 15.79 7.18
CA ALA A 88 5.19 16.74 7.41
C ALA A 88 5.60 17.44 6.11
N GLU A 89 5.67 16.75 4.97
CA GLU A 89 5.87 17.37 3.66
C GLU A 89 5.26 16.57 2.49
N SER A 90 4.86 17.27 1.43
CA SER A 90 4.31 16.68 0.19
C SER A 90 4.99 17.18 -1.09
N SER A 91 6.07 17.96 -1.01
CA SER A 91 6.68 18.59 -2.19
C SER A 91 7.71 17.71 -2.87
N SER A 92 8.40 16.84 -2.13
CA SER A 92 9.37 15.90 -2.73
C SER A 92 8.67 14.74 -3.43
N PHE A 93 7.52 14.34 -2.91
CA PHE A 93 6.61 13.36 -3.49
C PHE A 93 5.19 13.65 -2.97
N GLN A 94 4.22 13.61 -3.87
CA GLN A 94 2.81 13.76 -3.53
C GLN A 94 2.05 12.52 -3.98
N GLY A 95 1.66 11.69 -3.02
CA GLY A 95 0.78 10.56 -3.28
C GLY A 95 -0.68 11.01 -3.46
N PRO A 96 -1.64 10.08 -3.50
CA PRO A 96 -3.05 10.39 -3.74
C PRO A 96 -3.76 10.91 -2.47
N GLU A 97 -3.18 11.89 -1.77
CA GLU A 97 -3.70 12.50 -0.54
C GLU A 97 -5.12 13.08 -0.69
N ALA A 98 -5.50 13.51 -1.90
CA ALA A 98 -6.87 13.97 -2.23
C ALA A 98 -7.96 12.93 -1.91
N ARG A 99 -7.60 11.64 -1.89
CA ARG A 99 -8.52 10.58 -1.47
C ARG A 99 -8.89 10.68 0.01
N LEU A 100 -7.94 11.11 0.85
CA LEU A 100 -8.16 11.31 2.28
C LEU A 100 -8.93 12.59 2.56
N ASP A 101 -8.68 13.65 1.78
CA ASP A 101 -9.45 14.90 1.87
C ASP A 101 -10.95 14.66 1.54
N ALA A 102 -11.24 13.69 0.67
CA ALA A 102 -12.60 13.33 0.30
C ALA A 102 -13.34 12.47 1.36
N LEU A 103 -12.65 12.02 2.42
CA LEU A 103 -13.27 11.20 3.46
C LEU A 103 -14.13 12.07 4.40
N PRO A 104 -15.36 11.64 4.73
CA PRO A 104 -16.22 12.40 5.62
C PRO A 104 -15.62 12.45 7.03
N ASN A 105 -15.60 13.64 7.63
CA ASN A 105 -15.06 13.86 8.99
C ASN A 105 -13.59 13.44 9.16
N PHE A 106 -12.80 13.46 8.09
CA PHE A 106 -11.35 13.24 8.13
C PHE A 106 -10.62 14.56 7.87
N SER A 107 -9.63 14.89 8.70
CA SER A 107 -8.84 16.12 8.56
C SER A 107 -7.40 15.80 8.16
N VAL A 108 -6.92 16.43 7.09
CA VAL A 108 -5.53 16.33 6.65
C VAL A 108 -4.82 17.66 6.90
N VAL A 109 -3.77 17.63 7.71
CA VAL A 109 -2.91 18.79 7.99
C VAL A 109 -1.58 18.61 7.26
N ARG A 110 -1.18 19.59 6.45
CA ARG A 110 0.07 19.59 5.69
C ARG A 110 0.99 20.68 6.25
N LEU A 111 2.20 20.33 6.66
CA LEU A 111 3.09 21.25 7.38
C LEU A 111 4.16 21.90 6.50
N THR A 112 4.56 21.25 5.40
CA THR A 112 5.70 21.67 4.56
C THR A 112 6.97 21.94 5.38
N GLN A 113 7.33 20.99 6.26
CA GLN A 113 8.43 21.15 7.20
C GLN A 113 9.79 21.23 6.46
N PRO A 114 10.50 22.38 6.50
CA PRO A 114 11.69 22.59 5.68
C PRO A 114 12.80 21.57 5.93
N THR A 115 12.98 21.15 7.18
CA THR A 115 13.99 20.14 7.55
C THR A 115 13.69 18.78 6.90
N ILE A 116 12.41 18.37 6.86
CA ILE A 116 12.02 17.08 6.27
C ILE A 116 12.13 17.14 4.74
N VAL A 117 11.71 18.25 4.13
CA VAL A 117 11.92 18.49 2.68
C VAL A 117 13.40 18.36 2.33
N GLY A 118 14.29 18.99 3.11
CA GLY A 118 15.73 18.91 2.89
C GLY A 118 16.30 17.49 2.98
N ILE A 119 15.80 16.68 3.92
CA ILE A 119 16.17 15.27 4.08
C ILE A 119 15.72 14.46 2.87
N MET A 120 14.44 14.57 2.47
CA MET A 120 13.87 13.81 1.36
C MET A 120 14.54 14.16 0.03
N GLN A 121 14.73 15.45 -0.26
CA GLN A 121 15.46 15.90 -1.45
C GLN A 121 16.92 15.41 -1.46
N THR A 122 17.58 15.39 -0.30
CA THR A 122 18.96 14.89 -0.22
C THR A 122 19.03 13.40 -0.47
N PHE A 123 18.08 12.63 0.08
CA PHE A 123 17.98 11.20 -0.18
C PHE A 123 17.71 10.91 -1.65
N ALA A 124 16.70 11.56 -2.25
CA ALA A 124 16.36 11.39 -3.66
C ALA A 124 17.52 11.72 -4.61
N ARG A 125 18.31 12.76 -4.33
CA ARG A 125 19.51 13.08 -5.13
C ARG A 125 20.64 12.07 -4.95
N ARG A 126 20.86 11.59 -3.73
CA ARG A 126 22.00 10.72 -3.39
C ARG A 126 21.76 9.26 -3.79
N TYR A 127 20.52 8.80 -3.70
CA TYR A 127 20.11 7.43 -3.96
C TYR A 127 18.86 7.38 -4.85
N PRO A 128 18.95 7.84 -6.11
CA PRO A 128 17.78 8.03 -6.98
C PRO A 128 17.04 6.73 -7.29
N TRP A 129 17.75 5.60 -7.40
CA TRP A 129 17.13 4.29 -7.67
C TRP A 129 16.40 3.74 -6.44
N ASP A 130 16.97 3.90 -5.26
CA ASP A 130 16.33 3.50 -4.00
C ASP A 130 15.10 4.36 -3.76
N TRP A 131 15.19 5.68 -4.01
CA TRP A 131 14.05 6.58 -3.97
C TRP A 131 12.95 6.17 -4.94
N ALA A 132 13.27 5.98 -6.23
CA ALA A 132 12.31 5.56 -7.25
C ALA A 132 11.62 4.23 -6.87
N ALA A 133 12.40 3.26 -6.39
CA ALA A 133 11.85 2.03 -5.85
C ALA A 133 10.89 2.33 -4.70
N ASP A 134 11.28 3.15 -3.73
CA ASP A 134 10.49 3.47 -2.54
C ASP A 134 9.15 4.13 -2.87
N ILE A 135 9.13 5.16 -3.72
CA ILE A 135 7.89 5.85 -4.09
C ILE A 135 7.06 5.08 -5.14
N GLY A 136 7.55 3.90 -5.57
CA GLY A 136 6.83 3.01 -6.47
C GLY A 136 6.78 3.51 -7.91
N GLU A 137 7.82 4.22 -8.36
CA GLU A 137 7.98 4.51 -9.78
C GLU A 137 8.07 3.19 -10.56
N VAL A 138 7.10 2.97 -11.45
CA VAL A 138 7.07 1.83 -12.35
C VAL A 138 7.64 2.30 -13.69
N PRO A 139 8.62 1.58 -14.28
CA PRO A 139 9.15 1.95 -15.60
C PRO A 139 8.03 1.99 -16.65
N PRO A 140 8.15 2.84 -17.70
CA PRO A 140 7.12 3.02 -18.72
C PRO A 140 6.66 1.69 -19.32
N LYS A 141 5.35 1.53 -19.48
CA LYS A 141 4.77 0.33 -20.10
C LYS A 141 4.95 0.40 -21.62
N GLU A 142 5.69 -0.54 -22.18
CA GLU A 142 5.92 -0.69 -23.61
C GLU A 142 4.62 -0.98 -24.38
N THR A 143 4.52 -0.52 -25.63
CA THR A 143 3.33 -0.67 -26.49
C THR A 143 2.86 -2.12 -26.62
N ALA A 144 3.81 -3.07 -26.72
CA ALA A 144 3.52 -4.50 -26.76
C ALA A 144 2.67 -4.97 -25.56
N ARG A 145 2.86 -4.34 -24.39
CA ARG A 145 2.08 -4.65 -23.19
C ARG A 145 0.62 -4.22 -23.30
N GLN A 146 0.33 -3.13 -24.01
CA GLN A 146 -1.04 -2.66 -24.22
C GLN A 146 -1.84 -3.61 -25.12
N GLU A 147 -1.21 -4.09 -26.20
CA GLU A 147 -1.80 -5.07 -27.11
C GLU A 147 -2.13 -6.38 -26.38
N LEU A 148 -1.22 -6.82 -25.51
CA LEU A 148 -1.41 -7.99 -24.63
C LEU A 148 -2.65 -7.82 -23.73
N PHE A 149 -2.83 -6.65 -23.11
CA PHE A 149 -4.02 -6.37 -22.29
C PHE A 149 -5.33 -6.39 -23.10
N LEU A 150 -5.33 -5.84 -24.32
CA LEU A 150 -6.50 -5.87 -25.18
C LEU A 150 -6.85 -7.30 -25.61
N HIS A 151 -5.83 -8.09 -25.99
CA HIS A 151 -6.00 -9.51 -26.29
C HIS A 151 -6.57 -10.28 -25.09
N ALA A 152 -6.02 -10.06 -23.90
CA ALA A 152 -6.46 -10.68 -22.66
C ALA A 152 -7.94 -10.37 -22.36
N ARG A 153 -8.35 -9.11 -22.49
CA ARG A 153 -9.75 -8.71 -22.30
C ARG A 153 -10.69 -9.38 -23.29
N ALA A 154 -10.27 -9.50 -24.56
CA ALA A 154 -11.08 -10.14 -25.59
C ALA A 154 -11.22 -11.66 -25.40
N LYS A 155 -10.21 -12.32 -24.82
CA LYS A 155 -10.19 -13.77 -24.62
C LYS A 155 -10.58 -14.23 -23.21
N GLY A 156 -10.61 -13.33 -22.23
CA GLY A 156 -10.79 -13.64 -20.81
C GLY A 156 -11.98 -14.54 -20.51
N ALA A 157 -13.15 -14.27 -21.11
CA ALA A 157 -14.33 -15.12 -20.93
C ALA A 157 -14.12 -16.57 -21.40
N LYS A 158 -13.41 -16.78 -22.52
CA LYS A 158 -13.09 -18.11 -23.03
C LYS A 158 -12.12 -18.83 -22.08
N TRP A 159 -11.11 -18.14 -21.58
CA TRP A 159 -10.15 -18.72 -20.65
C TRP A 159 -10.81 -19.09 -19.33
N LEU A 160 -11.66 -18.22 -18.79
CA LEU A 160 -12.47 -18.47 -17.58
C LEU A 160 -13.40 -19.67 -17.75
N ALA A 161 -14.10 -19.79 -18.88
CA ALA A 161 -14.99 -20.91 -19.15
C ALA A 161 -14.26 -22.26 -19.25
N ALA A 162 -12.95 -22.25 -19.51
CA ALA A 162 -12.11 -23.44 -19.58
C ALA A 162 -11.48 -23.80 -18.22
N ARG A 163 -11.86 -23.14 -17.11
CA ARG A 163 -11.37 -23.40 -15.75
C ARG A 163 -12.43 -24.10 -14.90
N ALA A 164 -11.98 -24.90 -13.94
CA ALA A 164 -12.84 -25.42 -12.90
C ALA A 164 -13.28 -24.30 -11.93
N PRO A 165 -14.45 -24.42 -11.28
CA PRO A 165 -14.83 -23.53 -10.18
C PRO A 165 -13.74 -23.49 -9.09
N GLY A 166 -13.40 -22.29 -8.61
CA GLY A 166 -12.33 -22.11 -7.61
C GLY A 166 -10.89 -22.23 -8.15
N GLU A 167 -10.70 -22.39 -9.46
CA GLU A 167 -9.40 -22.43 -10.11
C GLU A 167 -8.98 -21.04 -10.62
N ALA A 168 -7.77 -20.61 -10.26
CA ALA A 168 -7.09 -19.45 -10.82
C ALA A 168 -5.97 -19.89 -11.74
N ALA A 169 -5.91 -19.36 -12.96
CA ALA A 169 -4.85 -19.67 -13.92
C ALA A 169 -4.13 -18.42 -14.43
N VAL A 170 -2.83 -18.56 -14.62
CA VAL A 170 -2.02 -17.64 -15.41
C VAL A 170 -1.95 -18.18 -16.84
N VAL A 171 -2.40 -17.39 -17.79
CA VAL A 171 -2.47 -17.77 -19.21
C VAL A 171 -1.50 -16.89 -19.99
N GLY A 172 -0.65 -17.50 -20.80
CA GLY A 172 0.31 -16.78 -21.62
C GLY A 172 -0.35 -16.15 -22.85
N PRO A 173 0.40 -15.33 -23.60
CA PRO A 173 -0.12 -14.54 -24.71
C PRO A 173 -0.71 -15.39 -25.85
N SER A 174 -0.31 -16.66 -25.99
CA SER A 174 -0.84 -17.58 -27.01
C SER A 174 -2.04 -18.40 -26.52
N GLY A 175 -2.48 -18.20 -25.28
CA GLY A 175 -3.59 -18.92 -24.65
C GLY A 175 -3.17 -20.21 -23.93
N GLU A 176 -1.87 -20.46 -23.82
CA GLU A 176 -1.29 -21.55 -23.05
C GLU A 176 -1.43 -21.31 -21.54
N VAL A 177 -1.68 -22.35 -20.76
CA VAL A 177 -1.72 -22.22 -19.29
C VAL A 177 -0.29 -22.30 -18.76
N LEU A 178 0.18 -21.22 -18.14
CA LEU A 178 1.52 -21.12 -17.56
C LEU A 178 1.56 -21.60 -16.11
N ALA A 179 0.51 -21.33 -15.34
CA ALA A 179 0.38 -21.78 -13.95
C ALA A 179 -1.09 -21.89 -13.55
N VAL A 180 -1.36 -22.72 -12.55
CA VAL A 180 -2.69 -22.90 -11.95
C VAL A 180 -2.55 -22.92 -10.43
N ALA A 181 -3.50 -22.32 -9.74
CA ALA A 181 -3.72 -22.45 -8.30
C ALA A 181 -5.19 -22.75 -8.05
N GLU A 182 -5.48 -23.76 -7.23
CA GLU A 182 -6.84 -24.13 -6.83
C GLU A 182 -7.06 -23.78 -5.36
N ASP A 183 -8.15 -23.09 -5.04
CA ASP A 183 -8.58 -22.91 -3.64
C ASP A 183 -9.15 -24.23 -3.06
N GLY A 184 -9.60 -25.14 -3.94
CA GLY A 184 -10.21 -26.42 -3.56
C GLY A 184 -11.57 -26.30 -2.88
N ARG A 185 -12.14 -25.09 -2.82
CA ARG A 185 -13.43 -24.79 -2.21
C ARG A 185 -14.41 -24.34 -3.28
N GLU A 186 -15.64 -24.85 -3.21
CA GLU A 186 -16.74 -24.36 -4.06
C GLU A 186 -17.37 -23.06 -3.52
N ALA A 187 -17.19 -22.78 -2.22
CA ALA A 187 -17.69 -21.56 -1.57
C ALA A 187 -16.87 -21.16 -0.32
N SER A 188 -16.89 -19.88 0.01
CA SER A 188 -16.30 -19.30 1.22
C SER A 188 -17.30 -18.37 1.91
N GLY A 189 -17.68 -18.69 3.15
CA GLY A 189 -18.66 -17.91 3.91
C GLY A 189 -20.04 -17.80 3.24
N GLY A 190 -20.46 -18.83 2.49
CA GLY A 190 -21.73 -18.84 1.75
C GLY A 190 -21.68 -18.16 0.38
N ASN A 191 -20.54 -17.57 -0.01
CA ASN A 191 -20.35 -17.01 -1.35
C ASN A 191 -19.63 -18.01 -2.26
N PRO A 192 -20.05 -18.18 -3.53
CA PRO A 192 -19.39 -19.09 -4.47
C PRO A 192 -17.96 -18.64 -4.79
N CYS A 193 -17.04 -19.59 -4.87
CA CYS A 193 -15.68 -19.34 -5.34
C CYS A 193 -15.67 -19.34 -6.88
N HIS A 194 -15.39 -18.19 -7.47
CA HIS A 194 -15.34 -18.03 -8.93
C HIS A 194 -13.95 -18.31 -9.47
N ALA A 195 -13.89 -18.92 -10.66
CA ALA A 195 -12.64 -19.07 -11.39
C ALA A 195 -12.07 -17.71 -11.81
N ALA A 196 -10.74 -17.64 -11.93
CA ALA A 196 -10.04 -16.45 -12.40
C ALA A 196 -9.00 -16.82 -13.49
N ALA A 197 -8.85 -15.96 -14.49
CA ALA A 197 -7.81 -16.10 -15.51
C ALA A 197 -7.11 -14.76 -15.68
N ILE A 198 -5.78 -14.77 -15.57
CA ILE A 198 -4.94 -13.58 -15.69
C ILE A 198 -3.96 -13.81 -16.84
N CYS A 199 -3.86 -12.84 -17.75
CA CYS A 199 -2.85 -12.88 -18.80
C CYS A 199 -1.52 -12.33 -18.28
N ALA A 200 -0.45 -13.11 -18.44
CA ALA A 200 0.92 -12.70 -18.08
C ALA A 200 1.67 -12.05 -19.24
#